data_AF-A0A0M3J084-F1
#
_entry.id   AF-A0A0M3J084-F1
#
_cell.length_a   1.000
_cell.length_b   1.000
_cell.length_c   1.000
_cell.angle_alpha   90.00
_cell.angle_beta   90.00
_cell.angle_gamma   90.00
#
_symmetry.space_group_name_H-M   'P 1'
#
loop_
_entity.id
_entity.type
_entity.pdbx_description
1 polymer ?
#
loop_
_entity_poly.entity_id
_entity_poly.type
_entity_poly.pdbx_seq_one_letter_code
_entity_poly.pdbx_strand_id
1 'polypeptide(L)'
;MLYIYSFYGLSVLCAALYLYTRSKVTTSEDAQFLGFQRTYLIVYLLAVAGDWLQGPHVYALYESYGMSKHDIELLFVAGFGSSLVFGTFIASIADKYGRKSNCFLYAVLYSAACVTKHFANFWILMIGRLLGGIATSILYSAFESWLVFEHNKRGFNDQLLSTIFSHATLGNSLVAIISGVVAQYAADFFGFVAPFDASMAVLTIMAGILIFTWPENYGDQKAEVHQHFIDAVHMMKNVICLGLIQSLFEGAMYVFVLEWTPALTLASLGDRIPHGYIFASFMVAIMMGSSIFKVLSKYHRPESFMRLPRSVFFALSAHKFDVDNL
;
A
#
# COMPACT_ATOMS: atom_id res chain seq x y z
N MET A 1 -4.68 -18.97 -19.27
CA MET A 1 -3.40 -18.92 -20.04
C MET A 1 -3.03 -17.53 -20.52
N LEU A 2 -3.91 -16.79 -21.21
CA LEU A 2 -3.62 -15.42 -21.70
C LEU A 2 -3.07 -14.47 -20.61
N TYR A 3 -3.74 -14.40 -19.45
CA TYR A 3 -3.31 -13.53 -18.33
C TYR A 3 -1.88 -13.82 -17.83
N ILE A 4 -1.51 -15.10 -17.80
CA ILE A 4 -0.19 -15.55 -17.32
C ILE A 4 0.89 -15.16 -18.34
N TYR A 5 0.66 -15.41 -19.63
CA TYR A 5 1.62 -15.02 -20.68
C TYR A 5 1.77 -13.50 -20.80
N SER A 6 0.67 -12.75 -20.72
CA SER A 6 0.70 -11.28 -20.71
C SER A 6 1.45 -10.75 -19.48
N PHE A 7 1.25 -11.35 -18.30
CA PHE A 7 1.96 -10.98 -17.08
C PHE A 7 3.48 -11.22 -17.19
N TYR A 8 3.92 -12.38 -17.69
CA TYR A 8 5.34 -12.64 -17.88
C TYR A 8 5.95 -11.71 -18.94
N GLY A 9 5.24 -11.44 -20.04
CA GLY A 9 5.68 -10.48 -21.05
C GLY A 9 5.86 -9.06 -20.49
N LEU A 10 4.87 -8.57 -19.72
CA LEU A 10 4.95 -7.27 -19.05
C LEU A 10 6.06 -7.22 -18.01
N SER A 11 6.27 -8.30 -17.26
CA SER A 11 7.33 -8.38 -16.25
C SER A 11 8.72 -8.31 -16.86
N VAL A 12 8.95 -8.99 -17.99
CA VAL A 12 10.21 -8.91 -18.73
C VAL A 12 10.45 -7.51 -19.29
N LEU A 13 9.42 -6.88 -19.87
CA LEU A 13 9.50 -5.49 -20.36
C LEU A 13 9.81 -4.50 -19.22
N CYS A 14 9.15 -4.67 -18.08
CA CYS A 14 9.37 -3.86 -16.89
C CYS A 14 10.79 -4.03 -16.35
N ALA A 15 11.31 -5.26 -16.30
CA ALA A 15 12.68 -5.53 -15.90
C ALA A 15 13.69 -4.88 -16.86
N ALA A 16 13.45 -4.95 -18.17
CA ALA A 16 14.29 -4.30 -19.19
C ALA A 16 14.29 -2.77 -19.05
N LEU A 17 13.10 -2.16 -18.89
CA LEU A 17 12.95 -0.72 -18.65
C LEU A 17 13.61 -0.29 -17.34
N TYR A 18 13.48 -1.08 -16.28
CA TYR A 18 14.12 -0.81 -15.00
C TYR A 18 15.65 -0.82 -15.11
N LEU A 19 16.20 -1.84 -15.77
CA LEU A 19 17.65 -1.92 -16.01
C LEU A 19 18.15 -0.74 -16.85
N TYR A 20 17.39 -0.33 -17.86
CA TYR A 20 17.69 0.83 -18.69
C TYR A 20 17.63 2.16 -17.93
N THR A 21 16.68 2.31 -16.99
CA THR A 21 16.45 3.54 -16.21
C THR A 21 17.20 3.56 -14.87
N ARG A 22 18.06 2.57 -14.64
CA ARG A 22 18.91 2.48 -13.46
C ARG A 22 19.93 3.62 -13.45
N SER A 23 19.59 4.70 -12.76
CA SER A 23 20.56 5.72 -12.37
C SER A 23 21.47 5.17 -11.27
N LYS A 24 22.74 5.58 -11.24
CA LYS A 24 23.62 5.32 -10.10
C LYS A 24 22.97 5.93 -8.85
N VAL A 25 22.47 5.08 -7.97
CA VAL A 25 22.03 5.47 -6.63
C VAL A 25 23.29 5.74 -5.82
N THR A 26 23.30 6.82 -5.04
CA THR A 26 24.40 7.14 -4.14
C THR A 26 24.51 6.06 -3.07
N THR A 27 25.47 5.14 -3.24
CA THR A 27 25.78 4.11 -2.25
C THR A 27 26.75 4.67 -1.23
N SER A 28 26.37 4.62 0.05
CA SER A 28 27.32 4.82 1.15
C SER A 28 28.05 3.50 1.42
N GLU A 29 29.36 3.57 1.65
CA GLU A 29 30.19 2.43 2.05
C GLU A 29 30.23 2.23 3.58
N ASP A 30 29.57 3.12 4.34
CA ASP A 30 29.54 3.02 5.80
C ASP A 30 28.74 1.78 6.26
N ALA A 31 29.42 0.86 6.92
CA ALA A 31 28.85 -0.37 7.44
C ALA A 31 27.71 -0.12 8.45
N GLN A 32 27.78 0.96 9.24
CA GLN A 32 26.73 1.31 10.20
C GLN A 32 25.45 1.76 9.50
N PHE A 33 25.59 2.54 8.42
CA PHE A 33 24.48 2.97 7.59
C PHE A 33 23.84 1.80 6.84
N LEU A 34 24.64 0.90 6.26
CA LEU A 34 24.14 -0.27 5.53
C LEU A 34 23.38 -1.24 6.45
N GLY A 35 23.88 -1.46 7.67
CA GLY A 35 23.19 -2.25 8.70
C GLY A 35 21.84 -1.63 9.10
N PHE A 36 21.81 -0.32 9.29
CA PHE A 36 20.58 0.44 9.57
C PHE A 36 19.56 0.36 8.43
N GLN A 37 20.01 0.63 7.19
CA GLN A 37 19.17 0.56 6.01
C GLN A 37 18.56 -0.84 5.84
N ARG A 38 19.36 -1.90 5.96
CA ARG A 38 18.89 -3.28 5.83
C ARG A 38 17.87 -3.64 6.92
N THR A 39 18.11 -3.20 8.14
CA THR A 39 17.20 -3.42 9.29
C THR A 39 15.84 -2.77 9.04
N TYR A 40 15.82 -1.54 8.56
CA TYR A 40 14.57 -0.85 8.23
C TYR A 40 13.85 -1.53 7.06
N LEU A 41 14.57 -1.77 5.96
CA LEU A 41 13.99 -2.34 4.75
C LEU A 41 13.40 -3.73 4.99
N ILE A 42 14.05 -4.61 5.75
CA ILE A 42 13.51 -5.94 6.04
C ILE A 42 12.14 -5.83 6.73
N VAL A 43 12.05 -5.02 7.78
CA VAL A 43 10.82 -4.88 8.57
C VAL A 43 9.73 -4.21 7.73
N TYR A 44 10.05 -3.11 7.03
CA TYR A 44 9.11 -2.40 6.17
C TYR A 44 8.59 -3.28 5.03
N LEU A 45 9.48 -4.01 4.34
CA LEU A 45 9.11 -4.89 3.23
C LEU A 45 8.22 -6.05 3.68
N LEU A 46 8.45 -6.60 4.87
CA LEU A 46 7.56 -7.62 5.43
C LEU A 46 6.20 -7.04 5.82
N ALA A 47 6.16 -5.81 6.34
CA ALA A 47 4.90 -5.14 6.68
C ALA A 47 4.05 -4.90 5.42
N VAL A 48 4.61 -4.29 4.37
CA VAL A 48 3.89 -4.10 3.10
C VAL A 48 3.59 -5.43 2.40
N ALA A 49 4.42 -6.47 2.54
CA ALA A 49 4.11 -7.80 2.02
C ALA A 49 2.82 -8.36 2.63
N GLY A 50 2.63 -8.19 3.94
CA GLY A 50 1.40 -8.55 4.64
C GLY A 50 0.18 -7.85 4.04
N ASP A 51 0.27 -6.55 3.78
CA ASP A 51 -0.82 -5.76 3.18
C ASP A 51 -1.14 -6.23 1.74
N TRP A 52 -0.11 -6.37 0.90
CA TRP A 52 -0.28 -6.74 -0.51
C TRP A 52 -0.74 -8.17 -0.75
N LEU A 53 -0.45 -9.11 0.15
CA LEU A 53 -0.95 -10.50 0.05
C LEU A 53 -2.48 -10.57 0.11
N GLN A 54 -3.13 -9.61 0.77
CA GLN A 54 -4.56 -9.62 1.01
C GLN A 54 -5.34 -8.95 -0.13
N GLY A 55 -4.83 -7.82 -0.61
CA GLY A 55 -5.50 -6.92 -1.56
C GLY A 55 -6.27 -7.62 -2.69
N PRO A 56 -5.67 -8.57 -3.44
CA PRO A 56 -6.30 -9.18 -4.62
C PRO A 56 -7.55 -10.01 -4.32
N HIS A 57 -7.65 -10.58 -3.13
CA HIS A 57 -8.69 -11.57 -2.80
C HIS A 57 -9.75 -11.05 -1.83
N VAL A 58 -9.64 -9.83 -1.30
CA VAL A 58 -10.60 -9.34 -0.29
C VAL A 58 -12.02 -9.23 -0.85
N TYR A 59 -12.16 -8.73 -2.07
CA TYR A 59 -13.48 -8.65 -2.72
C TYR A 59 -14.03 -10.05 -3.01
N ALA A 60 -13.23 -10.90 -3.66
CA ALA A 60 -13.61 -12.27 -4.02
C ALA A 60 -13.97 -13.12 -2.79
N LEU A 61 -13.29 -12.93 -1.66
CA LEU A 61 -13.64 -13.59 -0.41
C LEU A 61 -15.04 -13.19 0.05
N TYR A 62 -15.38 -11.91 0.00
CA TYR A 62 -16.68 -11.44 0.47
C TYR A 62 -17.81 -11.89 -0.46
N GLU A 63 -17.57 -11.89 -1.77
CA GLU A 63 -18.48 -12.47 -2.75
C GLU A 63 -18.68 -13.97 -2.48
N SER A 64 -17.63 -14.72 -2.14
CA SER A 64 -17.72 -16.15 -1.80
C SER A 64 -18.55 -16.44 -0.54
N TYR A 65 -18.70 -15.45 0.35
CA TYR A 65 -19.58 -15.52 1.53
C TYR A 65 -21.04 -15.15 1.22
N GLY A 66 -21.36 -14.82 -0.04
CA GLY A 66 -22.71 -14.46 -0.48
C GLY A 66 -23.14 -13.05 -0.05
N MET A 67 -22.19 -12.17 0.28
CA MET A 67 -22.51 -10.78 0.60
C MET A 67 -22.93 -10.00 -0.64
N SER A 68 -23.87 -9.08 -0.47
CA SER A 68 -24.28 -8.19 -1.55
C SER A 68 -23.16 -7.21 -1.90
N LYS A 69 -23.17 -6.69 -3.13
CA LYS A 69 -22.24 -5.63 -3.55
C LYS A 69 -22.28 -4.43 -2.60
N HIS A 70 -23.47 -4.06 -2.12
CA HIS A 70 -23.67 -2.96 -1.17
C HIS A 70 -23.01 -3.22 0.19
N ASP A 71 -23.11 -4.45 0.72
CA ASP A 71 -22.46 -4.83 1.98
C ASP A 71 -20.93 -4.76 1.87
N ILE A 72 -20.39 -5.19 0.72
CA ILE A 72 -18.96 -5.10 0.42
C ILE A 72 -18.50 -3.63 0.38
N GLU A 73 -19.25 -2.77 -0.30
CA GLU A 73 -18.97 -1.33 -0.34
C GLU A 73 -18.96 -0.72 1.08
N LEU A 74 -19.95 -1.06 1.91
CA LEU A 74 -20.01 -0.65 3.32
C LEU A 74 -18.77 -1.08 4.11
N LEU A 75 -18.29 -2.31 3.92
CA LEU A 75 -17.08 -2.83 4.56
C LEU A 75 -15.82 -2.05 4.13
N PHE A 76 -15.71 -1.68 2.86
CA PHE A 76 -14.60 -0.84 2.37
C PHE A 76 -14.68 0.58 2.91
N VAL A 77 -15.86 1.20 2.89
CA VAL A 77 -16.11 2.54 3.45
C VAL A 77 -15.73 2.58 4.93
N ALA A 78 -16.09 1.55 5.70
CA ALA A 78 -15.72 1.48 7.11
C ALA A 78 -14.21 1.39 7.32
N GLY A 79 -13.48 0.65 6.48
CA GLY A 79 -12.02 0.56 6.55
C GLY A 79 -11.34 1.90 6.22
N PHE A 80 -11.76 2.58 5.15
CA PHE A 80 -11.22 3.91 4.84
C PHE A 80 -11.63 4.95 5.87
N GLY A 81 -12.87 4.89 6.34
CA GLY A 81 -13.41 5.77 7.37
C GLY A 81 -12.67 5.62 8.71
N SER A 82 -12.33 4.39 9.12
CA SER A 82 -11.54 4.19 10.33
C SER A 82 -10.13 4.74 10.19
N SER A 83 -9.48 4.55 9.02
CA SER A 83 -8.16 5.15 8.75
C SER A 83 -8.20 6.68 8.82
N LEU A 84 -9.26 7.31 8.30
CA LEU A 84 -9.43 8.77 8.35
C LEU A 84 -9.60 9.28 9.79
N VAL A 85 -10.47 8.63 10.56
CA VAL A 85 -10.81 9.07 11.93
C VAL A 85 -9.65 8.79 12.87
N PHE A 86 -9.10 7.58 12.86
CA PHE A 86 -8.12 7.14 13.84
C PHE A 86 -6.66 7.46 13.44
N GLY A 87 -6.38 7.70 12.15
CA GLY A 87 -5.01 7.93 11.68
C GLY A 87 -4.30 9.10 12.38
N THR A 88 -5.00 10.20 12.62
CA THR A 88 -4.45 11.38 13.33
C THR A 88 -4.15 11.09 14.81
N PHE A 89 -5.05 10.38 15.49
CA PHE A 89 -4.86 9.98 16.89
C PHE A 89 -3.73 8.97 17.04
N ILE A 90 -3.66 7.96 16.17
CA ILE A 90 -2.64 6.92 16.22
C ILE A 90 -1.25 7.50 15.98
N ALA A 91 -1.11 8.47 15.07
CA ALA A 91 0.16 9.16 14.85
C ALA A 91 0.63 9.89 16.12
N SER A 92 -0.28 10.61 16.80
CA SER A 92 0.04 11.28 18.07
C SER A 92 0.36 10.30 19.21
N ILE A 93 -0.37 9.19 19.30
CA ILE A 93 -0.09 8.10 20.24
C ILE A 93 1.29 7.49 19.97
N ALA A 94 1.68 7.34 18.69
CA ALA A 94 3.00 6.83 18.30
C ALA A 94 4.13 7.67 18.88
N ASP A 95 3.98 8.99 18.85
CA ASP A 95 5.01 9.91 19.32
C ASP A 95 5.16 9.90 20.84
N LYS A 96 4.05 9.67 21.57
CA LYS A 96 4.02 9.60 23.03
C LYS A 96 4.45 8.24 23.60
N TYR A 97 3.89 7.16 23.08
CA TYR A 97 4.06 5.80 23.63
C TYR A 97 5.17 5.00 22.96
N GLY A 98 5.77 5.52 21.88
CA GLY A 98 6.88 4.91 21.18
C GLY A 98 6.50 4.39 19.80
N ARG A 99 7.33 4.71 18.81
CA ARG A 99 7.08 4.39 17.40
C ARG A 99 7.26 2.90 17.09
N LYS A 100 8.14 2.18 17.82
CA LYS A 100 8.30 0.73 17.67
C LYS A 100 7.09 -0.01 18.24
N SER A 101 6.62 0.39 19.42
CA SER A 101 5.38 -0.14 20.00
C SER A 101 4.19 -0.01 19.04
N ASN A 102 4.10 1.13 18.34
CA ASN A 102 3.05 1.32 17.33
C ASN A 102 3.22 0.39 16.11
N CYS A 103 4.45 0.20 15.61
CA CYS A 103 4.71 -0.77 14.53
C CYS A 103 4.41 -2.22 14.95
N PHE A 104 4.59 -2.54 16.23
CA PHE A 104 4.15 -3.83 16.78
C PHE A 104 2.62 -3.93 16.86
N LEU A 105 1.96 -2.86 17.30
CA LEU A 105 0.50 -2.76 17.32
C LEU A 105 -0.09 -2.95 15.91
N TYR A 106 0.55 -2.43 14.86
CA TYR A 106 0.19 -2.73 13.47
C TYR A 106 0.13 -4.22 13.19
N ALA A 107 1.18 -4.98 13.55
CA ALA A 107 1.22 -6.42 13.31
C ALA A 107 0.07 -7.13 14.04
N VAL A 108 -0.21 -6.75 15.28
CA VAL A 108 -1.29 -7.33 16.11
C VAL A 108 -2.66 -7.02 15.51
N LEU A 109 -2.95 -5.74 15.23
CA LEU A 109 -4.24 -5.30 14.70
C LEU A 109 -4.52 -5.89 13.32
N TYR A 110 -3.52 -5.91 12.45
CA TYR A 110 -3.68 -6.43 11.10
C TYR A 110 -3.79 -7.96 11.09
N SER A 111 -3.09 -8.65 12.00
CA SER A 111 -3.29 -10.10 12.22
C SER A 111 -4.70 -10.40 12.74
N ALA A 112 -5.21 -9.61 13.69
CA ALA A 112 -6.59 -9.72 14.16
C ALA A 112 -7.60 -9.50 13.01
N ALA A 113 -7.35 -8.53 12.13
CA ALA A 113 -8.14 -8.31 10.92
C ALA A 113 -8.03 -9.44 9.87
N CYS A 114 -7.00 -10.29 9.93
CA CYS A 114 -6.93 -11.53 9.15
C CYS A 114 -7.81 -12.61 9.77
N VAL A 115 -7.74 -12.78 11.09
CA VAL A 115 -8.55 -13.78 11.82
C VAL A 115 -10.05 -13.53 11.60
N THR A 116 -10.51 -12.28 11.62
CA THR A 116 -11.92 -11.96 11.36
C THR A 116 -12.43 -12.47 10.01
N LYS A 117 -11.54 -12.63 9.01
CA LYS A 117 -11.91 -13.09 7.67
C LYS A 117 -12.24 -14.57 7.59
N HIS A 118 -11.95 -15.35 8.62
CA HIS A 118 -12.38 -16.75 8.74
C HIS A 118 -13.87 -16.88 9.05
N PHE A 119 -14.50 -15.81 9.53
CA PHE A 119 -15.90 -15.80 9.90
C PHE A 119 -16.72 -15.12 8.81
N ALA A 120 -17.63 -15.86 8.20
CA ALA A 120 -18.60 -15.34 7.23
C ALA A 120 -19.76 -14.57 7.92
N ASN A 121 -19.42 -13.60 8.77
CA ASN A 121 -20.38 -12.74 9.47
C ASN A 121 -20.05 -11.27 9.22
N PHE A 122 -21.01 -10.53 8.68
CA PHE A 122 -20.86 -9.11 8.31
C PHE A 122 -20.30 -8.25 9.46
N TRP A 123 -20.80 -8.41 10.68
CA TRP A 123 -20.37 -7.59 11.82
C TRP A 123 -18.95 -7.92 12.28
N ILE A 124 -18.54 -9.19 12.20
CA ILE A 124 -17.16 -9.60 12.51
C ILE A 124 -16.21 -9.04 11.45
N LEU A 125 -16.60 -9.10 10.17
CA LEU A 125 -15.85 -8.50 9.07
C LEU A 125 -15.76 -6.98 9.18
N MET A 126 -16.83 -6.34 9.68
CA MET A 126 -16.85 -4.90 9.95
C MET A 126 -15.80 -4.51 10.99
N ILE A 127 -15.73 -5.23 12.12
CA ILE A 127 -14.67 -5.04 13.12
C ILE A 127 -13.30 -5.26 12.47
N GLY A 128 -13.15 -6.33 11.68
CA GLY A 128 -11.92 -6.59 10.92
C GLY A 128 -11.50 -5.43 10.02
N ARG A 129 -12.45 -4.77 9.34
CA ARG A 129 -12.20 -3.60 8.50
C ARG A 129 -11.82 -2.37 9.29
N LEU A 130 -12.47 -2.13 10.43
CA LEU A 130 -12.09 -1.05 11.34
C LEU A 130 -10.65 -1.22 11.82
N LEU A 131 -10.29 -2.41 12.30
CA LEU A 131 -8.94 -2.76 12.74
C LEU A 131 -7.92 -2.67 11.61
N GLY A 132 -8.29 -3.16 10.42
CA GLY A 132 -7.46 -3.08 9.21
C GLY A 132 -7.14 -1.63 8.83
N GLY A 133 -8.12 -0.73 8.83
CA GLY A 133 -7.89 0.68 8.50
C GLY A 133 -7.01 1.42 9.52
N ILE A 134 -7.19 1.14 10.82
CA ILE A 134 -6.32 1.62 11.91
C ILE A 134 -4.87 1.16 11.66
N ALA A 135 -4.69 -0.13 11.32
CA ALA A 135 -3.38 -0.67 11.01
C ALA A 135 -2.77 -0.07 9.73
N THR A 136 -3.54 0.13 8.65
CA THR A 136 -3.07 0.80 7.44
C THR A 136 -2.58 2.22 7.74
N SER A 137 -3.26 2.96 8.63
CA SER A 137 -2.76 4.27 9.07
C SER A 137 -1.38 4.18 9.74
N ILE A 138 -1.14 3.15 10.57
CA ILE A 138 0.16 2.94 11.21
C ILE A 138 1.24 2.64 10.17
N LEU A 139 0.93 1.78 9.19
CA LEU A 139 1.87 1.36 8.15
C LEU A 139 2.47 2.56 7.40
N TYR A 140 1.62 3.50 7.00
CA TYR A 140 2.01 4.69 6.23
C TYR A 140 2.46 5.89 7.09
N SER A 141 2.49 5.77 8.42
CA SER A 141 2.91 6.87 9.31
C SER A 141 4.06 6.49 10.23
N ALA A 142 3.89 5.49 11.09
CA ALA A 142 4.82 5.18 12.17
C ALA A 142 6.16 4.64 11.67
N PHE A 143 6.15 3.84 10.59
CA PHE A 143 7.36 3.26 10.01
C PHE A 143 8.29 4.34 9.44
N GLU A 144 7.75 5.27 8.64
CA GLU A 144 8.53 6.39 8.08
C GLU A 144 8.98 7.33 9.19
N SER A 145 8.11 7.63 10.15
CA SER A 145 8.45 8.48 11.29
C SER A 145 9.62 7.88 12.09
N TRP A 146 9.61 6.58 12.35
CA TRP A 146 10.73 5.91 13.04
C TRP A 146 12.04 6.03 12.26
N LEU A 147 12.00 5.83 10.93
CA LEU A 147 13.17 5.96 10.06
C LEU A 147 13.78 7.36 10.12
N VAL A 148 12.96 8.40 9.95
CA VAL A 148 13.42 9.80 9.92
C VAL A 148 14.07 10.18 11.24
N PHE A 149 13.47 9.79 12.37
CA PHE A 149 14.02 10.09 13.69
C PHE A 149 15.35 9.39 13.94
N GLU A 150 15.43 8.08 13.67
CA GLU A 150 16.65 7.31 13.91
C GLU A 150 17.78 7.74 12.97
N HIS A 151 17.45 8.14 11.73
CA HIS A 151 18.40 8.71 10.78
C HIS A 151 19.01 10.02 11.32
N ASN A 152 18.16 10.95 11.78
CA ASN A 152 18.60 12.22 12.34
C ASN A 152 19.39 12.05 13.64
N LYS A 153 18.97 11.13 14.52
CA LYS A 153 19.67 10.82 15.78
C LYS A 153 21.09 10.29 15.56
N ARG A 154 21.30 9.56 14.46
CA ARG A 154 22.63 9.02 14.08
C ARG A 154 23.48 10.03 13.30
N GLY A 155 22.92 11.20 12.95
CA GLY A 155 23.66 12.26 12.26
C GLY A 155 24.08 11.89 10.83
N PHE A 156 23.32 11.02 10.16
CA PHE A 156 23.58 10.67 8.76
C PHE A 156 23.19 11.84 7.83
N ASN A 157 23.73 11.83 6.60
CA ASN A 157 23.44 12.86 5.60
C ASN A 157 22.03 12.67 5.00
N ASP A 158 21.26 13.76 4.89
CA ASP A 158 19.90 13.80 4.31
C ASP A 158 19.79 13.13 2.92
N GLN A 159 20.85 13.18 2.10
CA GLN A 159 20.86 12.52 0.78
C GLN A 159 20.74 10.99 0.90
N LEU A 160 21.26 10.42 1.99
CA LEU A 160 21.18 9.00 2.27
C LEU A 160 19.77 8.59 2.73
N LEU A 161 19.03 9.48 3.40
CA LEU A 161 17.62 9.24 3.73
C LEU A 161 16.76 9.10 2.47
N SER A 162 16.94 9.99 1.49
CA SER A 162 16.26 9.89 0.19
C SER A 162 16.58 8.58 -0.53
N THR A 163 17.81 8.08 -0.37
CA THR A 163 18.24 6.78 -0.91
C THR A 163 17.49 5.61 -0.25
N ILE A 164 17.30 5.63 1.07
CA ILE A 164 16.51 4.60 1.78
C ILE A 164 15.07 4.62 1.29
N PHE A 165 14.44 5.80 1.19
CA PHE A 165 13.06 5.91 0.69
C PHE A 165 12.94 5.39 -0.75
N SER A 166 13.89 5.72 -1.64
CA SER A 166 13.89 5.19 -3.00
C SER A 166 13.97 3.66 -3.03
N HIS A 167 14.83 3.06 -2.19
CA HIS A 167 14.90 1.61 -2.05
C HIS A 167 13.63 1.00 -1.43
N ALA A 168 13.02 1.67 -0.46
CA ALA A 168 11.76 1.24 0.14
C ALA A 168 10.63 1.24 -0.89
N THR A 169 10.49 2.29 -1.70
CA THR A 169 9.49 2.37 -2.77
C THR A 169 9.71 1.27 -3.82
N LEU A 170 10.95 1.07 -4.27
CA LEU A 170 11.27 0.02 -5.24
C LEU A 170 10.99 -1.39 -4.68
N GLY A 171 11.39 -1.62 -3.44
CA GLY A 171 11.12 -2.88 -2.75
C GLY A 171 9.62 -3.11 -2.57
N ASN A 172 8.85 -2.07 -2.22
CA ASN A 172 7.39 -2.13 -2.11
C ASN A 172 6.74 -2.57 -3.43
N SER A 173 7.15 -1.99 -4.57
CA SER A 173 6.63 -2.41 -5.88
C SER A 173 6.96 -3.87 -6.22
N LEU A 174 8.20 -4.31 -5.95
CA LEU A 174 8.59 -5.71 -6.17
C LEU A 174 7.80 -6.67 -5.27
N VAL A 175 7.67 -6.33 -3.99
CA VAL A 175 6.89 -7.09 -3.02
C VAL A 175 5.42 -7.16 -3.45
N ALA A 176 4.81 -6.07 -3.93
CA ALA A 176 3.43 -6.08 -4.41
C ALA A 176 3.22 -7.08 -5.56
N ILE A 177 4.16 -7.14 -6.52
CA ILE A 177 4.11 -8.08 -7.65
C ILE A 177 4.25 -9.53 -7.15
N ILE A 178 5.23 -9.79 -6.28
CA ILE A 178 5.47 -11.13 -5.74
C ILE A 178 4.29 -11.58 -4.87
N SER A 179 3.79 -10.72 -3.98
CA SER A 179 2.63 -10.98 -3.13
C SER A 179 1.38 -11.27 -3.96
N GLY A 180 1.14 -10.58 -5.07
CA GLY A 180 0.02 -10.88 -5.96
C GLY A 180 0.07 -12.30 -6.55
N VAL A 181 1.26 -12.75 -6.95
CA VAL A 181 1.47 -14.11 -7.48
C VAL A 181 1.35 -15.17 -6.37
N VAL A 182 1.98 -14.92 -5.21
CA VAL A 182 1.93 -15.83 -4.05
C VAL A 182 0.49 -15.96 -3.53
N ALA A 183 -0.25 -14.86 -3.47
CA ALA A 183 -1.66 -14.85 -3.07
C ALA A 183 -2.52 -15.67 -4.02
N GLN A 184 -2.29 -15.57 -5.34
CA GLN A 184 -3.01 -16.39 -6.31
C GLN A 184 -2.75 -17.88 -6.10
N TYR A 185 -1.49 -18.29 -5.96
CA TYR A 185 -1.16 -19.69 -5.69
C TYR A 185 -1.78 -20.18 -4.37
N ALA A 186 -1.70 -19.38 -3.30
CA ALA A 186 -2.32 -19.72 -2.02
C ALA A 186 -3.84 -19.90 -2.16
N ALA A 187 -4.51 -19.00 -2.88
CA ALA A 187 -5.94 -19.06 -3.12
C ALA A 187 -6.35 -20.29 -3.96
N ASP A 188 -5.57 -20.64 -4.98
CA ASP A 188 -5.87 -21.76 -5.88
C ASP A 188 -5.77 -23.13 -5.18
N PHE A 189 -4.81 -23.29 -4.24
CA PHE A 189 -4.61 -24.57 -3.53
C PHE A 189 -5.43 -24.69 -2.24
N PHE A 190 -5.57 -23.62 -1.47
CA PHE A 190 -6.10 -23.67 -0.10
C PHE A 190 -7.38 -22.82 0.08
N GLY A 191 -7.86 -22.17 -0.97
CA GLY A 191 -9.07 -21.35 -0.96
C GLY A 191 -8.81 -19.88 -0.61
N PHE A 192 -9.86 -19.06 -0.70
CA PHE A 192 -9.76 -17.59 -0.59
C PHE A 192 -9.26 -17.07 0.76
N VAL A 193 -9.29 -17.89 1.82
CA VAL A 193 -8.81 -17.50 3.16
C VAL A 193 -7.28 -17.61 3.28
N ALA A 194 -6.65 -18.50 2.50
CA ALA A 194 -5.23 -18.81 2.64
C ALA A 194 -4.25 -17.63 2.42
N PRO A 195 -4.50 -16.67 1.50
CA PRO A 195 -3.67 -15.47 1.38
C PRO A 195 -3.65 -14.62 2.67
N PHE A 196 -4.74 -14.65 3.44
CA PHE A 196 -4.85 -13.94 4.72
C PHE A 196 -4.05 -14.64 5.82
N ASP A 197 -4.01 -15.98 5.82
CA ASP A 197 -3.16 -16.75 6.73
C ASP A 197 -1.67 -16.56 6.41
N ALA A 198 -1.33 -16.54 5.12
CA ALA A 198 0.03 -16.22 4.68
C ALA A 198 0.45 -14.81 5.14
N SER A 199 -0.45 -13.84 5.01
CA SER A 199 -0.24 -12.48 5.53
C SER A 199 -0.01 -12.46 7.04
N MET A 200 -0.84 -13.17 7.82
CA MET A 200 -0.69 -13.30 9.27
C MET A 200 0.65 -13.91 9.67
N ALA A 201 1.11 -14.94 8.95
CA ALA A 201 2.43 -15.55 9.19
C ALA A 201 3.58 -14.55 8.92
N VAL A 202 3.51 -13.82 7.80
CA VAL A 202 4.49 -12.79 7.44
C VAL A 202 4.55 -11.67 8.50
N LEU A 203 3.40 -11.23 9.00
CA LEU A 203 3.32 -10.18 10.03
C LEU A 203 3.84 -10.64 11.38
N THR A 204 3.65 -11.91 11.72
CA THR A 204 4.21 -12.51 12.94
C THR A 204 5.74 -12.55 12.87
N ILE A 205 6.30 -12.92 11.70
CA ILE A 205 7.75 -12.88 11.46
C ILE A 205 8.27 -11.44 11.55
N MET A 206 7.56 -10.50 10.94
CA MET A 206 7.90 -9.08 11.01
C MET A 206 7.92 -8.58 12.46
N ALA A 207 6.91 -8.91 13.26
CA ALA A 207 6.83 -8.54 14.66
C ALA A 207 8.01 -9.12 15.48
N GLY A 208 8.38 -10.38 15.22
CA GLY A 208 9.57 -11.00 15.82
C GLY A 208 10.84 -10.22 15.50
N ILE A 209 11.10 -9.94 14.21
CA ILE A 209 12.27 -9.18 13.77
C ILE A 209 12.27 -7.76 14.36
N LEU A 210 11.11 -7.08 14.37
CA LEU A 210 10.94 -5.74 14.93
C LEU A 210 11.36 -5.69 16.40
N ILE A 211 10.93 -6.66 17.22
CA ILE A 211 11.24 -6.71 18.65
C ILE A 211 12.75 -6.75 18.89
N PHE A 212 13.48 -7.58 18.13
CA PHE A 212 14.92 -7.77 18.33
C PHE A 212 15.79 -6.72 17.64
N THR A 213 15.31 -6.10 16.56
CA THR A 213 16.17 -5.27 15.70
C THR A 213 15.98 -3.77 15.91
N TRP A 214 14.77 -3.32 16.27
CA TRP A 214 14.49 -1.89 16.39
C TRP A 214 14.60 -1.41 17.85
N PRO A 215 15.38 -0.36 18.16
CA PRO A 215 15.24 0.37 19.42
C PRO A 215 13.91 1.14 19.49
N GLU A 216 13.42 1.34 20.72
CA GLU A 216 12.26 2.18 20.97
C GLU A 216 12.64 3.66 20.82
N ASN A 217 11.86 4.38 20.02
CA ASN A 217 12.09 5.78 19.71
C ASN A 217 10.82 6.57 20.02
N TYR A 218 10.99 7.66 20.76
CA TYR A 218 9.91 8.56 21.16
C TYR A 218 10.10 9.89 20.43
N GLY A 219 9.00 10.46 19.94
CA GLY A 219 8.99 11.76 19.30
C GLY A 219 9.02 12.86 20.36
N ASP A 220 7.82 13.33 20.72
CA ASP A 220 7.66 14.35 21.77
C ASP A 220 6.87 13.77 22.95
N GLN A 221 7.57 13.36 24.00
CA GLN A 221 6.94 12.75 25.19
C GLN A 221 6.18 13.78 26.06
N LYS A 222 6.44 15.08 25.87
CA LYS A 222 5.97 16.16 26.78
C LYS A 222 4.83 16.99 26.21
N ALA A 223 4.61 16.96 24.90
CA ALA A 223 3.56 17.74 24.28
C ALA A 223 2.17 17.09 24.46
N GLU A 224 1.17 17.93 24.74
CA GLU A 224 -0.22 17.49 24.83
C GLU A 224 -0.75 17.13 23.43
N VAL A 225 -1.48 16.03 23.33
CA VAL A 225 -2.12 15.53 22.09
C VAL A 225 -2.97 16.62 21.42
N HIS A 226 -3.60 17.48 22.22
CA HIS A 226 -4.39 18.60 21.73
C HIS A 226 -3.55 19.66 20.99
N GLN A 227 -2.34 19.94 21.47
CA GLN A 227 -1.45 20.91 20.83
C GLN A 227 -0.95 20.38 19.48
N HIS A 228 -0.56 19.10 19.42
CA HIS A 228 -0.20 18.45 18.16
C HIS A 228 -1.32 18.47 17.12
N PHE A 229 -2.58 18.32 17.56
CA PHE A 229 -3.72 18.38 16.66
C PHE A 229 -3.91 19.80 16.09
N ILE A 230 -3.79 20.84 16.91
CA ILE A 230 -3.88 22.24 16.46
C ILE A 230 -2.76 22.56 15.46
N ASP A 231 -1.54 22.13 15.75
CA ASP A 231 -0.38 22.38 14.90
C ASP A 231 -0.51 21.64 13.55
N ALA A 232 -1.01 20.39 13.58
CA ALA A 232 -1.34 19.64 12.36
C ALA A 232 -2.42 20.36 11.53
N VAL A 233 -3.48 20.88 12.16
CA VAL A 233 -4.52 21.65 11.47
C VAL A 233 -3.99 22.95 10.87
N HIS A 234 -3.05 23.61 11.53
CA HIS A 234 -2.38 24.78 10.96
C HIS A 234 -1.52 24.43 9.75
N MET A 235 -0.75 23.33 9.82
CA MET A 235 0.07 22.86 8.71
C MET A 235 -0.78 22.43 7.50
N MET A 236 -1.96 21.84 7.74
CA MET A 236 -2.89 21.43 6.69
C MET A 236 -3.28 22.58 5.76
N LYS A 237 -3.38 23.82 6.24
CA LYS A 237 -3.77 24.98 5.41
C LYS A 237 -2.84 25.21 4.23
N ASN A 238 -1.55 24.91 4.38
CA ASN A 238 -0.54 25.09 3.33
C ASN A 238 -0.53 23.94 2.32
N VAL A 239 -1.06 22.77 2.70
CA VAL A 239 -0.99 21.52 1.93
C VAL A 239 -2.38 21.05 1.45
N ILE A 240 -3.45 21.76 1.82
CA ILE A 240 -4.84 21.33 1.57
C ILE A 240 -5.14 21.12 0.08
N CYS A 241 -4.58 21.95 -0.80
CA CYS A 241 -4.76 21.82 -2.25
C CYS A 241 -4.12 20.52 -2.76
N LEU A 242 -2.92 20.19 -2.29
CA LEU A 242 -2.24 18.94 -2.62
C LEU A 242 -3.00 17.73 -2.06
N GLY A 243 -3.47 17.83 -0.81
CA GLY A 243 -4.28 16.79 -0.18
C GLY A 243 -5.59 16.52 -0.91
N LEU A 244 -6.27 17.57 -1.39
CA LEU A 244 -7.51 17.45 -2.15
C LEU A 244 -7.30 16.85 -3.53
N ILE A 245 -6.22 17.24 -4.23
CA ILE A 245 -5.87 16.62 -5.52
C ILE A 245 -5.55 15.14 -5.32
N GLN A 246 -4.77 14.80 -4.29
CA GLN A 246 -4.42 13.41 -3.97
C GLN A 246 -5.65 12.59 -3.60
N SER A 247 -6.57 13.13 -2.79
CA SER A 247 -7.78 12.42 -2.38
C SER A 247 -8.74 12.18 -3.54
N LEU A 248 -8.87 13.13 -4.46
CA LEU A 248 -9.67 12.93 -5.68
C LEU A 248 -9.03 11.88 -6.61
N PHE A 249 -7.70 11.90 -6.76
CA PHE A 249 -6.98 10.93 -7.57
C PHE A 249 -7.07 9.51 -6.98
N GLU A 250 -6.78 9.36 -5.68
CA GLU A 250 -6.89 8.08 -4.98
C GLU A 250 -8.34 7.60 -4.93
N GLY A 251 -9.30 8.50 -4.75
CA GLY A 251 -10.73 8.17 -4.80
C GLY A 251 -11.13 7.55 -6.14
N ALA A 252 -10.73 8.16 -7.26
CA ALA A 252 -10.97 7.58 -8.60
C ALA A 252 -10.27 6.22 -8.78
N MET A 253 -9.05 6.07 -8.25
CA MET A 253 -8.31 4.80 -8.27
C MET A 253 -9.03 3.72 -7.45
N TYR A 254 -9.54 4.03 -6.26
CA TYR A 254 -10.25 3.06 -5.43
C TYR A 254 -11.61 2.66 -6.01
N VAL A 255 -12.31 3.56 -6.71
CA VAL A 255 -13.50 3.19 -7.50
C VAL A 255 -13.13 2.14 -8.55
N PHE A 256 -12.02 2.34 -9.27
CA PHE A 256 -11.51 1.31 -10.19
C PHE A 256 -11.18 0.00 -9.48
N VAL A 257 -10.52 0.04 -8.31
CA VAL A 257 -10.15 -1.16 -7.51
C VAL A 257 -11.37 -1.93 -6.99
N LEU A 258 -12.51 -1.27 -6.79
CA LEU A 258 -13.75 -1.95 -6.40
C LEU A 258 -14.50 -2.53 -7.60
N GLU A 259 -14.49 -1.84 -8.75
CA GLU A 259 -15.31 -2.21 -9.91
C GLU A 259 -14.63 -3.17 -10.89
N TRP A 260 -13.29 -3.26 -10.93
CA TRP A 260 -12.62 -4.13 -11.90
C TRP A 260 -12.95 -5.62 -11.68
N THR A 261 -13.10 -6.05 -10.43
CA THR A 261 -13.46 -7.44 -10.09
C THR A 261 -14.86 -7.80 -10.61
N PRO A 262 -15.95 -7.10 -10.21
CA PRO A 262 -17.29 -7.42 -10.72
C PRO A 262 -17.43 -7.21 -12.23
N ALA A 263 -16.77 -6.19 -12.81
CA ALA A 263 -16.79 -5.96 -14.25
C ALA A 263 -16.19 -7.14 -15.05
N LEU A 264 -15.11 -7.73 -14.55
CA LEU A 264 -14.51 -8.92 -15.16
C LEU A 264 -15.35 -10.16 -14.93
N THR A 265 -15.95 -10.34 -13.74
CA THR A 265 -16.85 -11.47 -13.45
C THR A 265 -18.03 -11.51 -14.41
N LEU A 266 -18.63 -10.35 -14.70
CA LEU A 266 -19.72 -10.25 -15.69
C LEU A 266 -19.27 -10.59 -17.11
N ALA A 267 -18.05 -10.21 -17.49
CA ALA A 267 -17.49 -10.48 -18.82
C ALA A 267 -16.99 -11.93 -18.99
N SER A 268 -16.70 -12.63 -17.89
CA SER A 268 -16.05 -13.95 -17.87
C SER A 268 -16.99 -15.12 -18.20
N LEU A 269 -18.31 -14.90 -18.31
CA LEU A 269 -19.31 -15.93 -18.65
C LEU A 269 -19.17 -17.27 -17.87
N GLY A 270 -18.63 -17.23 -16.65
CA GLY A 270 -18.46 -18.39 -15.75
C GLY A 270 -17.05 -18.96 -15.62
N ASP A 271 -16.04 -18.44 -16.31
CA ASP A 271 -14.65 -18.88 -16.13
C ASP A 271 -14.02 -18.34 -14.84
N ARG A 272 -13.14 -19.15 -14.21
CA ARG A 272 -12.39 -18.77 -13.00
C ARG A 272 -11.35 -17.69 -13.33
N ILE A 273 -11.52 -16.51 -12.74
CA ILE A 273 -10.65 -15.36 -12.99
C ILE A 273 -9.44 -15.39 -12.06
N PRO A 274 -8.21 -15.33 -12.59
CA PRO A 274 -7.00 -15.24 -11.79
C PRO A 274 -6.77 -13.81 -11.27
N HIS A 275 -7.43 -13.46 -10.16
CA HIS A 275 -7.40 -12.13 -9.57
C HIS A 275 -5.97 -11.64 -9.24
N GLY A 276 -5.11 -12.51 -8.69
CA GLY A 276 -3.75 -12.14 -8.30
C GLY A 276 -2.82 -11.87 -9.49
N TYR A 277 -2.95 -12.57 -10.62
CA TYR A 277 -2.16 -12.26 -11.82
C TYR A 277 -2.57 -10.94 -12.48
N ILE A 278 -3.88 -10.63 -12.49
CA ILE A 278 -4.38 -9.35 -13.00
C ILE A 278 -3.88 -8.21 -12.11
N PHE A 279 -4.01 -8.36 -10.79
CA PHE A 279 -3.45 -7.42 -9.84
C PHE A 279 -1.94 -7.21 -10.00
N ALA A 280 -1.18 -8.30 -10.14
CA ALA A 280 0.26 -8.22 -10.36
C ALA A 280 0.58 -7.49 -11.68
N SER A 281 -0.24 -7.63 -12.72
CA SER A 281 -0.08 -6.87 -13.97
C SER A 281 -0.30 -5.36 -13.79
N PHE A 282 -1.25 -4.95 -12.94
CA PHE A 282 -1.43 -3.54 -12.58
C PHE A 282 -0.20 -3.00 -11.83
N MET A 283 0.37 -3.79 -10.91
CA MET A 283 1.58 -3.40 -10.18
C MET A 283 2.80 -3.28 -11.11
N VAL A 284 2.92 -4.16 -12.09
CA VAL A 284 3.94 -4.05 -13.16
C VAL A 284 3.73 -2.77 -13.97
N ALA A 285 2.50 -2.43 -14.34
CA ALA A 285 2.19 -1.21 -15.07
C ALA A 285 2.54 0.06 -14.26
N ILE A 286 2.28 0.08 -12.96
CA ILE A 286 2.69 1.17 -12.05
C ILE A 286 4.22 1.33 -12.07
N MET A 287 4.97 0.23 -11.93
CA MET A 287 6.44 0.24 -11.93
C MET A 287 7.03 0.69 -13.28
N MET A 288 6.40 0.29 -14.40
CA MET A 288 6.74 0.81 -15.73
C MET A 288 6.48 2.31 -15.82
N GLY A 289 5.33 2.78 -15.33
CA GLY A 289 4.98 4.19 -15.28
C GLY A 289 6.01 5.04 -14.52
N SER A 290 6.48 4.57 -13.37
CA SER A 290 7.56 5.24 -12.61
C SER A 290 8.87 5.31 -13.38
N SER A 291 9.22 4.23 -14.11
CA SER A 291 10.44 4.19 -14.94
C SER A 291 10.35 5.18 -16.10
N ILE A 292 9.20 5.22 -16.79
CA ILE A 292 8.92 6.17 -17.88
C ILE A 292 8.94 7.61 -17.36
N PHE A 293 8.30 7.87 -16.21
CA PHE A 293 8.29 9.18 -15.56
C PHE A 293 9.71 9.69 -15.30
N LYS A 294 10.60 8.82 -14.80
CA LYS A 294 11.99 9.16 -14.52
C LYS A 294 12.79 9.52 -15.78
N VAL A 295 12.49 8.88 -16.91
CA VAL A 295 13.11 9.23 -18.19
C VAL A 295 12.57 10.57 -18.68
N LEU A 296 11.24 10.74 -18.68
CA LEU A 296 10.59 11.96 -19.13
C LEU A 296 11.00 13.18 -18.31
N SER A 297 11.13 13.05 -16.99
CA SER A 297 11.54 14.14 -16.10
C SER A 297 12.97 14.62 -16.33
N LYS A 298 13.82 13.82 -16.98
CA LYS A 298 15.17 14.23 -17.39
C LYS A 298 15.15 15.17 -18.60
N TYR A 299 14.16 15.04 -19.48
CA TYR A 299 14.09 15.79 -20.74
C TYR A 299 13.04 16.91 -20.71
N HIS A 300 11.96 16.75 -19.95
CA HIS A 300 10.85 17.68 -19.89
C HIS A 300 10.47 17.97 -18.43
N ARG A 301 10.02 19.20 -18.15
CA ARG A 301 9.48 19.54 -16.83
C ARG A 301 8.25 18.69 -16.53
N PRO A 302 8.09 18.17 -15.30
CA PRO A 302 6.94 17.36 -14.88
C PRO A 302 5.59 17.98 -15.24
N GLU A 303 5.47 19.29 -15.11
CA GLU A 303 4.27 20.08 -15.40
C GLU A 303 3.76 19.97 -16.84
N SER A 304 4.65 19.70 -17.80
CA SER A 304 4.32 19.67 -19.23
C SER A 304 3.66 18.34 -19.62
N PHE A 305 4.18 17.21 -19.13
CA PHE A 305 3.67 15.90 -19.49
C PHE A 305 2.64 15.35 -18.48
N MET A 306 2.59 15.84 -17.23
CA MET A 306 1.52 15.48 -16.28
C MET A 306 0.13 16.00 -16.70
N ARG A 307 0.04 16.84 -17.75
CA ARG A 307 -1.23 17.24 -18.39
C ARG A 307 -1.83 16.14 -19.28
N LEU A 308 -1.02 15.22 -19.81
CA LEU A 308 -1.48 14.15 -20.71
C LEU A 308 -2.37 13.09 -20.02
N PRO A 309 -2.05 12.59 -18.80
CA PRO A 309 -2.96 11.71 -18.07
C PRO A 309 -4.33 12.35 -17.83
N ARG A 310 -4.35 13.68 -17.58
CA ARG A 310 -5.59 14.46 -17.41
C ARG A 310 -6.45 14.45 -18.67
N SER A 311 -5.85 14.58 -19.86
CA SER A 311 -6.59 14.57 -21.12
C SER A 311 -7.03 13.17 -21.55
N VAL A 312 -6.26 12.12 -21.28
CA VAL A 312 -6.64 10.73 -21.57
C VAL A 312 -7.79 10.27 -20.68
N PHE A 313 -7.78 10.60 -19.39
CA PHE A 313 -8.87 10.27 -18.47
C PHE A 313 -10.16 11.01 -18.84
N PHE A 314 -10.07 12.30 -19.20
CA PHE A 314 -11.22 13.06 -19.70
C PHE A 314 -11.75 12.52 -21.04
N ALA A 315 -10.87 12.09 -21.95
CA ALA A 315 -11.29 11.50 -23.22
C ALA A 315 -11.98 10.14 -23.04
N LEU A 316 -11.50 9.31 -22.10
CA LEU A 316 -12.13 8.02 -21.78
C LEU A 316 -13.46 8.18 -21.03
N SER A 317 -13.59 9.18 -20.14
CA SER A 317 -14.87 9.52 -19.50
C SER A 317 -15.87 10.10 -20.49
N ALA A 318 -15.43 10.93 -21.46
CA ALA A 318 -16.29 11.46 -22.51
C ALA A 318 -16.83 10.35 -23.42
N HIS A 319 -16.01 9.34 -23.72
CA HIS A 319 -16.42 8.22 -24.59
C HIS A 319 -17.46 7.28 -23.93
N LYS A 320 -17.58 7.31 -22.60
CA LYS A 320 -18.59 6.52 -21.85
C LYS A 320 -19.95 7.22 -21.80
N PHE A 321 -20.00 8.54 -21.97
CA PHE A 321 -21.25 9.30 -22.07
C PHE A 321 -21.95 9.19 -23.43
N ASP A 322 -21.26 8.72 -24.48
CA ASP A 322 -21.86 8.48 -25.80
C ASP A 322 -22.48 7.08 -25.96
N VAL A 323 -22.24 6.15 -25.02
CA VAL A 323 -22.77 4.77 -25.12
C VAL A 323 -24.13 4.61 -24.42
N ASP A 324 -24.55 5.58 -23.61
CA ASP A 324 -25.89 5.59 -22.97
C ASP A 324 -26.98 6.25 -23.85
N ASN A 325 -26.69 6.50 -25.14
CA ASN A 325 -27.61 7.09 -26.11
C ASN A 325 -27.86 6.22 -27.37
N LEU A 326 -27.72 4.89 -27.26
CA LEU A 326 -28.14 3.94 -28.29
C LEU A 326 -28.98 2.79 -27.73
#